data_AF-A0A7D5E2F8-F1
#
_entry.id   AF-A0A7D5E2F8-F1
#
_cell.length_a   1.000
_cell.length_b   1.000
_cell.length_c   1.000
_cell.angle_alpha   90.00
_cell.angle_beta   90.00
_cell.angle_gamma   90.00
#
_symmetry.space_group_name_H-M   'P 1'
#
loop_
_entity.id
_entity.type
_entity.pdbx_description
1 polymer ?
#
loop_
_entity_poly.entity_id
_entity_poly.type
_entity_poly.pdbx_seq_one_letter_code
_entity_poly.pdbx_strand_id
1 'polypeptide(L)'
;MTAPDRHADTSDDAECFEREQLARDADQARRRIDDLPESEARKLIADLLEDDTVVAVPTDRMLVHAPTNTVFEDVVQLAAYHQGWEAGRDDGVDA
;
A
#
# COMPACT_ATOMS: atom_id res chain seq x y z
N MET A 1 18.80 3.71 68.86
CA MET A 1 18.06 2.68 68.12
C MET A 1 16.58 2.91 68.39
N THR A 2 15.74 3.01 67.35
CA THR A 2 14.27 2.92 67.49
C THR A 2 13.71 2.16 66.29
N ALA A 3 12.89 1.14 66.56
CA ALA A 3 12.30 0.22 65.58
C ALA A 3 10.96 0.76 64.98
N PRO A 4 10.50 0.27 63.82
CA PRO A 4 9.48 0.95 63.01
C PRO A 4 8.04 0.47 63.23
N ASP A 5 7.08 1.34 62.84
CA ASP A 5 5.63 1.24 63.04
C ASP A 5 4.90 0.40 61.97
N ARG A 6 3.76 -0.19 62.36
CA ARG A 6 3.07 -1.35 61.73
C ARG A 6 2.04 -1.00 60.65
N HIS A 7 1.74 0.27 60.42
CA HIS A 7 0.71 0.65 59.45
C HIS A 7 1.32 0.85 58.06
N ALA A 8 1.63 -0.27 57.40
CA ALA A 8 1.88 -0.30 55.97
C ALA A 8 0.58 0.07 55.24
N ASP A 9 0.65 1.21 54.56
CA ASP A 9 -0.41 1.83 53.78
C ASP A 9 -0.70 0.99 52.53
N THR A 10 -1.90 0.40 52.45
CA THR A 10 -2.35 -0.39 51.28
C THR A 10 -2.66 0.50 50.06
N SER A 11 -2.48 1.82 50.16
CA SER A 11 -2.58 2.75 49.02
C SER A 11 -1.53 2.44 47.94
N ASP A 12 -0.34 1.99 48.36
CA ASP A 12 0.79 1.69 47.47
C ASP A 12 0.45 0.57 46.47
N ASP A 13 -0.33 -0.43 46.91
CA ASP A 13 -0.76 -1.55 46.06
C ASP A 13 -1.76 -1.10 44.99
N ALA A 14 -2.68 -0.19 45.32
CA ALA A 14 -3.70 0.31 44.40
C ALA A 14 -3.10 1.24 43.33
N GLU A 15 -2.21 2.15 43.74
CA GLU A 15 -1.51 3.03 42.79
C GLU A 15 -0.63 2.25 41.82
N CYS A 16 -0.03 1.14 42.26
CA CYS A 16 0.77 0.29 41.38
C CYS A 16 -0.09 -0.41 40.31
N PHE A 17 -1.28 -0.90 40.67
CA PHE A 17 -2.20 -1.55 39.74
C PHE A 17 -2.75 -0.59 38.68
N GLU A 18 -3.16 0.62 39.07
CA GLU A 18 -3.65 1.65 38.14
C GLU A 18 -2.56 2.07 37.15
N ARG A 19 -1.31 2.19 37.63
CA ARG A 19 -0.15 2.52 36.79
C ARG A 19 0.17 1.42 35.77
N GLU A 20 0.07 0.15 36.16
CA GLU A 20 0.28 -0.99 35.26
C GLU A 20 -0.80 -1.03 34.16
N GLN A 21 -2.07 -0.76 34.52
CA GLN A 21 -3.16 -0.76 33.55
C GLN A 21 -3.03 0.39 32.53
N LEU A 22 -2.64 1.59 32.96
CA LEU A 22 -2.35 2.71 32.07
C LEU A 22 -1.17 2.43 31.12
N ALA A 23 -0.15 1.71 31.59
CA ALA A 23 0.97 1.30 30.74
C ALA A 23 0.52 0.32 29.65
N ARG A 24 -0.33 -0.65 29.99
CA ARG A 24 -0.89 -1.62 29.03
C ARG A 24 -1.75 -0.96 27.96
N ASP A 25 -2.63 -0.04 28.35
CA ASP A 25 -3.50 0.66 27.41
C ASP A 25 -2.69 1.58 26.47
N ALA A 26 -1.65 2.24 26.99
CA ALA A 26 -0.73 3.04 26.19
C ALA A 26 0.05 2.21 25.15
N ASP A 27 0.44 0.98 25.50
CA ASP A 27 1.14 0.08 24.57
C ASP A 27 0.20 -0.51 23.51
N GLN A 28 -1.07 -0.74 23.82
CA GLN A 28 -2.04 -1.23 22.83
C GLN A 28 -2.47 -0.15 21.83
N ALA A 29 -2.61 1.10 22.25
CA ALA A 29 -2.93 2.22 21.37
C ALA A 29 -1.78 2.64 20.43
N ARG A 30 -0.54 2.19 20.71
CA ARG A 30 0.67 2.53 19.95
C ARG A 30 0.94 1.66 18.73
N ARG A 31 0.24 0.53 18.52
CA ARG A 31 0.33 -0.22 17.27
C ARG A 31 -0.38 0.53 16.15
N ARG A 32 0.27 1.58 15.65
CA ARG A 32 -0.19 2.34 14.50
C ARG A 32 0.38 1.68 13.25
N ILE A 33 -0.38 1.76 12.18
CA ILE A 33 -0.01 1.31 10.83
C ILE A 33 1.31 2.00 10.33
N ASP A 34 1.80 3.00 11.07
CA ASP A 34 3.09 3.71 10.91
C ASP A 34 4.35 2.89 11.24
N ASP A 35 4.26 1.78 11.98
CA ASP A 35 5.46 1.05 12.43
C ASP A 35 6.13 0.18 11.34
N LEU A 36 5.61 0.15 10.11
CA LEU A 36 6.24 -0.57 9.01
C LEU A 36 7.04 0.40 8.13
N PRO A 37 8.37 0.47 8.27
CA PRO A 37 9.19 1.31 7.40
C PRO A 37 9.10 0.83 5.96
N GLU A 38 9.20 1.74 4.99
CA GLU A 38 9.10 1.44 3.55
C GLU A 38 10.02 0.29 3.12
N SER A 39 11.22 0.22 3.70
CA SER A 39 12.19 -0.86 3.45
C SER A 39 11.67 -2.24 3.85
N GLU A 40 10.97 -2.35 4.99
CA GLU A 40 10.37 -3.61 5.44
C GLU A 40 9.12 -3.96 4.65
N ALA A 41 8.29 -2.96 4.32
CA ALA A 41 7.15 -3.15 3.43
C ALA A 41 7.58 -3.70 2.07
N ARG A 42 8.66 -3.15 1.49
CA ARG A 42 9.19 -3.58 0.20
C ARG A 42 9.74 -5.01 0.25
N LYS A 43 10.42 -5.37 1.34
CA LYS A 43 10.91 -6.75 1.54
C LYS A 43 9.75 -7.73 1.68
N LEU A 44 8.73 -7.39 2.47
CA LEU A 44 7.54 -8.20 2.62
C LEU A 44 6.83 -8.45 1.28
N ILE A 45 6.65 -7.41 0.46
CA ILE A 45 6.04 -7.56 -0.87
C ILE A 45 6.90 -8.45 -1.79
N ALA A 46 8.24 -8.40 -1.68
CA ALA A 46 9.12 -9.29 -2.44
C ALA A 46 8.95 -10.75 -2.01
N ASP A 47 8.98 -11.02 -0.70
CA ASP A 47 8.78 -12.38 -0.16
C ASP A 47 7.41 -12.94 -0.57
N LEU A 48 6.36 -12.11 -0.58
CA LEU A 48 5.02 -12.49 -1.01
C LEU A 48 4.92 -12.77 -2.53
N LEU A 49 5.69 -12.07 -3.36
CA LEU A 49 5.78 -12.33 -4.79
C LEU A 49 6.53 -13.65 -5.06
N GLU A 50 7.59 -13.92 -4.29
CA GLU A 50 8.39 -15.16 -4.41
C GLU A 50 7.62 -16.40 -3.97
N ASP A 51 6.73 -16.27 -3.00
CA ASP A 51 5.85 -17.33 -2.53
C ASP A 51 4.61 -17.53 -3.44
N ASP A 52 4.51 -16.78 -4.56
CA ASP A 52 3.33 -16.70 -5.43
C ASP A 52 2.03 -16.30 -4.68
N THR A 53 2.14 -15.81 -3.44
CA THR A 53 1.02 -15.37 -2.60
C THR A 53 0.40 -14.07 -3.16
N VAL A 54 1.21 -13.21 -3.79
CA VAL A 54 0.72 -12.06 -4.55
C VAL A 54 1.27 -12.10 -5.97
N VAL A 55 0.48 -11.62 -6.94
CA VAL A 55 0.90 -11.50 -8.34
C VAL A 55 0.82 -10.03 -8.73
N ALA A 56 1.93 -9.49 -9.24
CA ALA A 56 1.94 -8.16 -9.83
C ALA A 56 1.11 -8.15 -11.12
N VAL A 57 0.01 -7.42 -11.12
CA VAL A 57 -0.80 -7.18 -12.32
C VAL A 57 -0.31 -5.88 -12.96
N PRO A 58 0.16 -5.90 -14.23
CA PRO A 58 0.52 -4.68 -14.93
C PRO A 58 -0.71 -3.80 -15.10
N THR A 59 -0.68 -2.60 -14.52
CA THR A 59 -1.78 -1.62 -14.53
C THR A 59 -2.01 -1.02 -15.92
N ASP A 60 -0.97 -0.94 -16.76
CA ASP A 60 -1.03 -0.29 -18.06
C ASP A 60 -1.15 -1.30 -19.21
N ARG A 61 -2.39 -1.52 -19.66
CA ARG A 61 -2.65 -2.21 -20.92
C ARG A 61 -2.45 -1.23 -22.07
N MET A 62 -1.22 -1.14 -22.55
CA MET A 62 -0.89 -0.40 -23.76
C MET A 62 -1.54 -1.06 -25.00
N LEU A 63 -2.21 -0.27 -25.83
CA LEU A 63 -2.85 -0.68 -27.07
C LEU A 63 -1.93 -0.34 -28.24
N VAL A 64 -1.74 -1.26 -29.18
CA VAL A 64 -0.89 -1.03 -30.36
C VAL A 64 -1.74 -1.00 -31.61
N HIS A 65 -1.65 0.09 -32.37
CA HIS A 65 -2.19 0.17 -33.72
C HIS A 65 -1.30 -0.65 -34.65
N ALA A 66 -1.65 -1.92 -34.87
CA ALA A 66 -0.85 -2.86 -35.65
C ALA A 66 -0.37 -2.34 -37.03
N PRO A 67 -1.18 -1.59 -37.82
CA PRO A 67 -0.73 -1.08 -39.12
C PRO A 67 0.42 -0.08 -39.06
N THR A 68 0.52 0.72 -37.99
CA THR A 68 1.53 1.78 -37.84
C THR A 68 2.47 1.54 -36.67
N ASN A 69 2.26 0.46 -35.92
CA ASN A 69 2.94 0.11 -34.68
C ASN A 69 2.94 1.25 -33.63
N THR A 70 1.93 2.11 -33.65
CA THR A 70 1.80 3.24 -32.72
C THR A 70 1.11 2.78 -31.44
N VAL A 71 1.62 3.18 -30.28
CA VAL A 71 1.12 2.76 -28.96
C VAL A 71 0.21 3.83 -28.36
N PHE A 72 -0.86 3.40 -27.70
CA PHE A 72 -1.87 4.22 -27.07
C PHE A 72 -2.20 3.69 -25.68
N GLU A 73 -2.35 4.58 -24.72
CA GLU A 73 -2.82 4.26 -23.36
C GLU A 73 -4.36 4.32 -23.27
N ASP A 74 -5.00 4.89 -24.30
CA ASP A 74 -6.45 5.13 -24.36
C ASP A 74 -7.08 4.59 -25.65
N VAL A 75 -8.22 3.91 -25.50
CA VAL A 75 -8.94 3.26 -26.61
C VAL A 75 -9.59 4.26 -27.57
N VAL A 76 -10.04 5.42 -27.07
CA VAL A 76 -10.66 6.47 -27.88
C VAL A 76 -9.59 7.11 -28.75
N GLN A 77 -8.38 7.32 -28.21
CA GLN A 77 -7.26 7.85 -28.98
C GLN A 77 -6.84 6.90 -30.11
N LEU A 78 -6.76 5.59 -29.84
CA LEU A 78 -6.51 4.59 -30.87
C LEU A 78 -7.61 4.59 -31.95
N ALA A 79 -8.88 4.65 -31.55
CA ALA A 79 -10.01 4.64 -32.48
C ALA A 79 -10.03 5.87 -33.40
N ALA A 80 -9.84 7.07 -32.83
CA ALA A 80 -9.76 8.31 -33.60
C ALA A 80 -8.57 8.30 -34.58
N TYR A 81 -7.43 7.78 -34.12
CA TYR A 81 -6.25 7.62 -34.98
C TYR A 81 -6.51 6.67 -36.14
N HIS A 82 -7.13 5.51 -35.88
CA HIS A 82 -7.46 4.53 -36.91
C HIS A 82 -8.39 5.10 -37.99
N GLN A 83 -9.44 5.83 -37.58
CA GLN A 83 -10.37 6.47 -38.50
C GLN A 83 -9.70 7.51 -39.41
N GLY A 84 -8.81 8.32 -38.85
CA GLY A 84 -8.02 9.27 -39.65
C GLY A 84 -7.04 8.58 -40.61
N TRP A 85 -6.45 7.47 -40.18
CA TRP A 85 -5.56 6.65 -41.01
C TRP A 85 -6.30 5.99 -42.18
N GLU A 86 -7.50 5.45 -41.95
CA GLU A 86 -8.34 4.87 -43.02
C GLU A 86 -8.76 5.94 -44.04
N ALA A 87 -9.24 7.10 -43.57
CA ALA A 87 -9.65 8.20 -44.44
C ALA A 87 -8.52 8.63 -45.39
N GLY A 88 -7.30 8.81 -44.87
CA GLY A 88 -6.14 9.19 -45.68
C GLY A 88 -5.65 8.11 -46.65
N ARG A 89 -6.08 6.85 -46.51
CA ARG A 89 -5.80 5.77 -47.48
C ARG A 89 -6.88 5.65 -48.54
N ASP A 90 -8.14 5.85 -48.16
CA ASP A 90 -9.26 5.83 -49.10
C ASP A 90 -9.20 7.01 -50.08
N ASP A 91 -8.68 8.17 -49.65
CA ASP A 91 -8.35 9.31 -50.53
C ASP A 91 -7.25 8.99 -51.57
N GLY A 92 -6.57 7.84 -51.46
CA GLY A 92 -5.52 7.39 -52.38
C GLY A 92 -5.95 6.30 -53.38
N VAL A 93 -7.23 5.91 -53.41
CA VAL A 93 -7.74 4.82 -54.28
C VAL A 93 -8.47 5.32 -55.55
N ASP A 94 -8.55 6.63 -55.76
CA ASP A 94 -9.03 7.23 -57.03
C ASP A 94 -8.04 8.29 -57.53
N ALA A 95 -6.96 7.83 -58.19
CA ALA A 95 -6.05 8.65 -58.99
C ALA A 95 -5.43 7.83 -60.14
#